data_AF-A0A1G1JDH1-F1
#
_entry.id   AF-A0A1G1JDH1-F1
#
_cell.length_a   1.000
_cell.length_b   1.000
_cell.length_c   1.000
_cell.angle_alpha   90.00
_cell.angle_beta   90.00
_cell.angle_gamma   90.00
#
_symmetry.space_group_name_H-M   'P 1'
#
loop_
_entity.id
_entity.type
_entity.pdbx_description
1 polymer ?
#
loop_
_entity_poly.entity_id
_entity_poly.type
_entity_poly.pdbx_seq_one_letter_code
_entity_poly.pdbx_strand_id
1 'polypeptide(L)'
;MTLDACPSCKGIWFDQGEFRHYMNPIMQILVETPPFKIWYECEDCKVTRSYSQHDAGDSSPKCLRCAKTLVLKTVRLFERAEWRRDFKGLLIYSIPIAILFLANYYALQNFFYAAMLTFLGGIAGASVVQIAIQHDKRRNEGSDFL
;
A
#
# COMPACT_ATOMS: atom_id res chain seq x y z
N MET A 1 -9.35 -32.29 -6.91
CA MET A 1 -8.05 -31.97 -7.52
C MET A 1 -7.01 -32.78 -6.77
N THR A 2 -6.32 -33.66 -7.47
CA THR A 2 -5.43 -34.69 -6.91
C THR A 2 -4.08 -34.52 -7.56
N LEU A 3 -3.01 -34.42 -6.76
CA LEU A 3 -1.65 -34.30 -7.28
C LEU A 3 -1.17 -35.66 -7.79
N ASP A 4 -0.70 -35.69 -9.02
CA ASP A 4 -0.12 -36.89 -9.60
C ASP A 4 1.33 -37.04 -9.17
N ALA A 5 1.62 -38.18 -8.53
CA ALA A 5 2.96 -38.55 -8.09
C ALA A 5 3.42 -39.80 -8.83
N CYS A 6 4.63 -39.75 -9.37
CA CYS A 6 5.24 -40.90 -10.03
C CYS A 6 5.85 -41.84 -8.96
N PRO A 7 5.43 -43.11 -8.87
CA PRO A 7 5.89 -44.01 -7.81
C PRO A 7 7.36 -44.45 -7.99
N SER A 8 7.93 -44.37 -9.19
CA SER A 8 9.30 -44.80 -9.48
C SER A 8 10.33 -43.70 -9.21
N CYS A 9 10.09 -42.46 -9.64
CA CYS A 9 11.02 -41.33 -9.45
C CYS A 9 10.66 -40.44 -8.24
N LYS A 10 9.48 -40.65 -7.64
CA LYS A 10 8.91 -39.82 -6.56
C LYS A 10 8.71 -38.34 -6.93
N GLY A 11 8.70 -38.03 -8.23
CA GLY A 11 8.39 -36.70 -8.74
C GLY A 11 6.90 -36.40 -8.68
N ILE A 12 6.55 -35.14 -8.41
CA ILE A 12 5.18 -34.61 -8.41
C ILE A 12 5.02 -33.75 -9.66
N TRP A 13 3.95 -33.97 -10.40
CA TRP A 13 3.65 -33.27 -11.64
C TRP A 13 2.45 -32.35 -11.40
N PHE A 14 2.48 -31.17 -12.00
CA PHE A 14 1.41 -30.18 -11.89
C PHE A 14 0.81 -29.98 -13.27
N ASP A 15 -0.52 -30.01 -13.36
CA ASP A 15 -1.18 -29.58 -14.59
C ASP A 15 -1.03 -28.07 -14.79
N GLN A 16 -1.29 -27.62 -16.01
CA GLN A 16 -1.16 -26.22 -16.38
C GLN A 16 -2.03 -25.34 -15.47
N GLY A 17 -1.37 -24.50 -14.66
CA GLY A 17 -2.03 -23.56 -13.73
C GLY A 17 -2.17 -24.06 -12.30
N GLU A 18 -2.04 -25.36 -12.03
CA GLU A 18 -2.16 -25.91 -10.68
C GLU A 18 -1.00 -25.50 -9.78
N PHE A 19 0.22 -25.45 -10.34
CA PHE A 19 1.41 -24.99 -9.63
C PHE A 19 1.19 -23.61 -8.99
N ARG A 20 0.57 -22.68 -9.73
CA ARG A 20 0.26 -21.34 -9.22
C ARG A 20 -0.79 -21.39 -8.11
N HIS A 21 -1.75 -22.30 -8.19
CA HIS A 21 -2.78 -22.45 -7.17
C HIS A 21 -2.20 -22.90 -5.81
N TYR A 22 -1.27 -23.87 -5.83
CA TYR A 22 -0.59 -24.34 -4.62
C TYR A 22 0.52 -23.41 -4.13
N MET A 23 1.22 -22.73 -5.04
CA MET A 23 2.31 -21.84 -4.66
C MET A 23 1.84 -20.47 -4.18
N ASN A 24 0.68 -19.96 -4.59
CA ASN A 24 0.24 -18.62 -4.18
C ASN A 24 0.10 -18.46 -2.65
N PRO A 25 -0.54 -19.38 -1.91
CA PRO A 25 -0.59 -19.31 -0.45
C PRO A 25 0.80 -19.40 0.20
N ILE A 26 1.67 -20.26 -0.33
CA ILE A 26 3.04 -20.43 0.16
C ILE A 26 3.85 -19.15 -0.09
N MET A 27 3.72 -18.55 -1.26
CA MET A 27 4.41 -17.31 -1.63
C MET A 27 3.90 -16.15 -0.79
N GLN A 28 2.62 -16.08 -0.44
CA GLN A 28 2.11 -15.07 0.51
C GLN A 28 2.77 -15.20 1.88
N ILE A 29 2.88 -16.43 2.40
CA ILE A 29 3.56 -16.69 3.67
C ILE A 29 5.04 -16.30 3.56
N LEU A 30 5.71 -16.62 2.45
CA LEU A 30 7.12 -16.27 2.24
C LEU A 30 7.36 -14.77 2.02
N VAL A 31 6.40 -14.03 1.46
CA VAL A 31 6.46 -12.57 1.31
C VAL A 31 6.30 -11.85 2.66
N GLU A 32 5.61 -12.47 3.62
CA GLU A 32 5.47 -11.98 5.00
C GLU A 32 6.54 -12.49 5.96
N THR A 33 7.39 -13.44 5.53
CA THR A 33 8.47 -13.91 6.40
C THR A 33 9.45 -12.78 6.70
N PRO A 34 9.92 -12.65 7.96
CA PRO A 34 10.92 -11.67 8.30
C PRO A 34 12.12 -11.87 7.38
N PRO A 35 12.75 -10.80 6.86
CA PRO A 35 13.89 -10.94 5.98
C PRO A 35 14.91 -11.84 6.68
N PHE A 36 15.48 -12.83 6.00
CA PHE A 36 16.59 -13.60 6.55
C PHE A 36 17.87 -13.15 5.89
N LYS A 37 18.96 -13.17 6.66
CA LYS A 37 20.29 -12.86 6.13
C LYS A 37 21.05 -14.15 5.93
N ILE A 38 21.52 -14.36 4.71
CA ILE A 38 22.31 -15.53 4.35
C ILE A 38 23.79 -15.16 4.44
N TRP A 39 24.54 -15.91 5.25
CA TRP A 39 25.96 -15.69 5.45
C TRP A 39 26.77 -16.73 4.71
N TYR A 40 27.66 -16.24 3.86
CA TYR A 40 28.61 -17.05 3.12
C TYR A 40 30.03 -16.74 3.56
N GLU A 41 30.89 -17.75 3.56
CA GLU A 41 32.31 -17.62 3.90
C GLU A 41 33.18 -18.24 2.80
N CYS A 42 34.27 -17.56 2.46
CA CYS A 42 35.29 -18.13 1.61
C CYS A 42 36.21 -19.04 2.43
N GLU A 43 36.37 -20.30 2.04
CA GLU A 43 37.22 -21.24 2.78
C GLU A 43 38.71 -20.84 2.76
N ASP A 44 39.18 -20.22 1.67
CA ASP A 44 40.57 -19.79 1.55
C ASP A 44 40.81 -18.42 2.19
N CYS A 45 39.98 -17.43 1.84
CA CYS A 45 40.21 -16.05 2.28
C CYS A 45 39.66 -15.74 3.66
N LYS A 46 38.80 -16.61 4.22
CA LYS A 46 38.06 -16.39 5.48
C LYS A 46 37.24 -15.09 5.50
N VAL A 47 36.90 -14.58 4.30
CA VAL A 47 36.05 -13.41 4.16
C VAL A 47 34.60 -13.84 4.26
N THR A 48 33.89 -13.23 5.20
CA THR A 48 32.46 -13.44 5.41
C THR A 48 31.65 -12.35 4.70
N ARG A 49 30.61 -12.75 3.97
CA ARG A 49 29.65 -11.86 3.35
C ARG A 49 28.22 -12.25 3.69
N SER A 50 27.38 -11.25 3.75
CA SER A 50 25.96 -11.43 4.01
C SER A 50 25.15 -10.86 2.86
N TYR A 51 24.19 -11.62 2.36
CA TYR A 51 23.29 -11.21 1.28
C TYR A 51 21.88 -11.11 1.83
N SER A 52 21.14 -10.09 1.39
CA SER A 52 19.71 -10.02 1.64
C SER A 52 18.98 -10.97 0.68
N GLN A 53 17.75 -11.36 1.03
CA GLN A 53 16.92 -12.23 0.19
C GLN A 53 16.77 -11.71 -1.25
N HIS A 54 16.79 -10.39 -1.46
CA HIS A 54 16.66 -9.76 -2.77
C HIS A 54 17.95 -9.80 -3.62
N ASP A 55 19.10 -10.04 -2.99
CA ASP A 55 20.40 -10.07 -3.67
C ASP A 55 20.81 -11.49 -4.11
N ALA A 56 20.09 -12.51 -3.64
CA ALA A 56 20.34 -13.90 -3.97
C ALA A 56 19.79 -14.22 -5.36
N GLY A 57 20.53 -13.84 -6.40
CA GLY A 57 20.30 -14.36 -7.75
C GLY A 57 20.55 -15.87 -7.83
N ASP A 58 20.16 -16.50 -8.94
CA ASP A 58 20.19 -17.95 -9.17
C ASP A 58 21.61 -18.57 -9.22
N SER A 59 22.66 -17.77 -9.02
CA SER A 59 24.06 -18.19 -9.08
C SER A 59 24.76 -18.00 -7.74
N SER A 60 25.51 -19.03 -7.31
CA SER A 60 26.27 -19.01 -6.06
C SER A 60 27.25 -17.83 -6.03
N PRO A 61 27.29 -17.04 -4.93
CA PRO A 61 28.11 -15.83 -4.87
C PRO A 61 29.60 -16.15 -4.88
N LYS A 62 30.40 -15.33 -5.56
CA LYS A 62 31.87 -15.46 -5.63
C LYS A 62 32.56 -14.52 -4.65
N CYS A 63 33.71 -14.95 -4.11
CA CYS A 63 34.56 -14.13 -3.26
C CYS A 63 35.21 -13.01 -4.06
N LEU A 64 35.07 -11.75 -3.62
CA LEU A 64 35.72 -10.62 -4.32
C LEU A 64 37.25 -10.61 -4.23
N ARG A 65 37.85 -11.41 -3.34
CA ARG A 65 39.31 -11.47 -3.16
C ARG A 65 39.96 -12.55 -4.03
N CYS A 66 39.35 -13.72 -4.16
CA CYS A 66 39.93 -14.86 -4.89
C CYS A 66 39.05 -15.45 -5.99
N ALA A 67 37.87 -14.87 -6.26
CA ALA A 67 36.89 -15.30 -7.26
C ALA A 67 36.30 -16.73 -7.08
N LYS A 68 36.69 -17.46 -6.04
CA LYS A 68 36.12 -18.78 -5.71
C LYS A 68 34.69 -18.65 -5.17
N THR A 69 33.90 -19.70 -5.35
CA THR A 69 32.53 -19.79 -4.84
C THR A 69 32.53 -19.75 -3.31
N LEU A 70 31.68 -18.90 -2.72
CA LEU A 70 31.52 -18.84 -1.28
C LEU A 70 30.64 -20.00 -0.80
N VAL A 71 30.94 -20.53 0.38
CA VAL A 71 30.19 -21.63 0.99
C VAL A 71 29.18 -21.05 1.98
N LEU A 72 27.95 -21.55 1.93
CA LEU A 72 26.91 -21.21 2.90
C LEU A 72 27.34 -21.65 4.31
N LYS A 73 27.40 -20.72 5.26
CA LYS A 73 27.73 -21.02 6.65
C LYS A 73 26.50 -21.05 7.55
N THR A 74 25.67 -20.02 7.46
CA THR A 74 24.52 -19.89 8.35
C THR A 74 23.43 -19.03 7.73
N VAL A 75 22.19 -19.37 8.03
CA VAL A 75 21.01 -18.56 7.74
C VAL A 75 20.49 -18.07 9.09
N ARG A 76 20.43 -16.76 9.28
CA ARG A 76 19.87 -16.17 10.49
C ARG A 76 18.64 -15.35 10.14
N LEU A 77 17.56 -15.61 10.87
CA LEU A 77 16.38 -14.74 10.86
C LEU A 77 16.79 -13.38 11.41
N PHE A 78 16.27 -12.29 10.81
CA PHE A 78 16.51 -10.95 11.34
C PHE A 78 15.95 -10.86 12.76
N GLU A 79 16.79 -10.50 13.72
CA GLU A 79 16.31 -10.19 15.05
C GLU A 79 15.43 -8.92 14.97
N ARG A 80 14.26 -8.98 15.59
CA ARG A 80 13.20 -7.95 15.57
C ARG A 80 13.71 -6.54 15.94
N ALA A 81 14.88 -6.43 16.58
CA ALA A 81 15.53 -5.18 16.96
C ALA A 81 16.17 -4.42 15.79
N GLU A 82 16.68 -5.10 14.75
CA GLU A 82 17.33 -4.44 13.60
C GLU A 82 16.31 -3.84 12.63
N TRP A 83 15.13 -4.48 12.51
CA TRP A 83 14.03 -4.01 11.65
C TRP A 83 13.54 -2.61 12.03
N ARG A 84 13.63 -2.23 13.32
CA ARG A 84 13.28 -0.89 13.80
C ARG A 84 14.18 0.23 13.26
N ARG A 85 15.37 -0.06 12.73
CA ARG A 85 16.23 0.99 12.13
C ARG A 85 15.77 1.37 10.72
N ASP A 86 15.37 0.39 9.92
CA ASP A 86 14.96 0.66 8.53
C ASP A 86 13.51 1.18 8.45
N PHE A 87 12.61 0.74 9.35
CA PHE A 87 11.23 1.23 9.37
C PHE A 87 11.07 2.68 9.82
N LYS A 88 12.07 3.24 10.53
CA LYS A 88 12.05 4.64 10.95
C LYS A 88 12.01 5.59 9.76
N GLY A 89 12.67 5.25 8.65
CA GLY A 89 12.62 6.06 7.43
C GLY A 89 11.19 6.18 6.88
N LEU A 90 10.43 5.09 6.88
CA LEU A 90 9.07 5.06 6.32
C LEU A 90 8.05 5.87 7.16
N LEU A 91 8.19 5.84 8.49
CA LEU A 91 7.33 6.61 9.40
C LEU A 91 7.62 8.13 9.34
N ILE A 92 8.88 8.51 9.13
CA ILE A 92 9.27 9.93 9.03
C ILE A 92 8.61 10.62 7.83
N TYR A 93 8.45 9.92 6.70
CA TYR A 93 7.84 10.50 5.49
C TYR A 93 6.33 10.32 5.39
N SER A 94 5.77 9.22 5.92
CA SER A 94 4.33 8.96 5.80
C SER A 94 3.47 9.85 6.70
N ILE A 95 3.95 10.21 7.89
CA ILE A 95 3.18 11.03 8.84
C ILE A 95 2.95 12.46 8.32
N PRO A 96 3.95 13.21 7.84
CA PRO A 96 3.73 14.56 7.29
C PRO A 96 2.82 14.55 6.05
N ILE A 97 2.95 13.54 5.19
CA ILE A 97 2.10 13.39 4.01
C ILE A 97 0.64 13.18 4.45
N ALA A 98 0.38 12.26 5.39
CA ALA A 98 -0.96 12.03 5.91
C ALA A 98 -1.57 13.30 6.53
N ILE A 99 -0.78 14.09 7.27
CA ILE A 99 -1.22 15.37 7.85
C ILE A 99 -1.59 16.37 6.75
N LEU A 100 -0.79 16.51 5.70
CA LEU A 100 -1.08 17.39 4.56
C LEU A 100 -2.36 16.97 3.83
N PHE A 101 -2.56 15.67 3.62
CA PHE A 101 -3.79 15.13 3.01
C PHE A 101 -5.03 15.42 3.86
N LEU A 102 -4.94 15.22 5.19
CA LEU A 102 -6.05 15.54 6.10
C LEU A 102 -6.34 17.04 6.11
N ALA A 103 -5.32 17.89 6.20
CA ALA A 103 -5.50 19.35 6.17
C ALA A 103 -6.17 19.82 4.86
N ASN A 104 -5.73 19.28 3.72
CA ASN A 104 -6.33 19.58 2.42
C ASN A 104 -7.78 19.08 2.33
N TYR A 105 -8.07 17.88 2.84
CA TYR A 105 -9.43 17.33 2.89
C TYR A 105 -10.37 18.21 3.70
N TYR A 106 -9.97 18.64 4.91
CA TYR A 106 -10.77 19.55 5.74
C TYR A 106 -10.97 20.92 5.09
N ALA A 107 -9.95 21.45 4.40
CA ALA A 107 -10.08 22.70 3.66
C ALA A 107 -11.12 22.61 2.53
N LEU A 108 -11.08 21.52 1.75
CA LEU A 108 -12.08 21.25 0.71
C LEU A 108 -13.48 21.08 1.31
N GLN A 109 -13.62 20.33 2.40
CA GLN A 109 -14.90 20.12 3.05
C GLN A 109 -15.51 21.44 3.55
N ASN A 110 -14.71 22.31 4.17
CA ASN A 110 -15.15 23.64 4.60
C ASN A 110 -15.55 24.54 3.41
N PHE A 111 -14.82 24.47 2.30
CA PHE A 111 -15.16 25.18 1.08
C PHE A 111 -16.51 24.74 0.51
N PHE A 112 -16.74 23.42 0.45
CA PHE A 112 -18.03 22.86 0.02
C PHE A 112 -19.19 23.30 0.92
N TYR A 113 -19.00 23.30 2.25
CA TYR A 113 -20.03 23.79 3.18
C TYR A 113 -20.34 25.28 2.99
N ALA A 114 -19.32 26.12 2.80
CA ALA A 114 -19.51 27.55 2.55
C ALA A 114 -20.28 27.80 1.24
N ALA A 115 -19.92 27.09 0.17
CA ALA A 115 -20.61 27.17 -1.12
C ALA A 115 -22.07 26.67 -1.04
N MET A 116 -22.32 25.61 -0.26
CA MET A 116 -23.68 25.11 -0.04
C MET A 116 -24.53 26.11 0.75
N LEU A 117 -23.97 26.74 1.79
CA LEU A 117 -24.69 27.74 2.58
C LEU A 117 -25.03 29.00 1.78
N THR A 118 -24.13 29.49 0.92
CA THR A 118 -24.42 30.63 0.04
C THR A 118 -25.46 30.29 -1.00
N PHE A 119 -25.41 29.09 -1.59
CA PHE A 119 -26.41 28.62 -2.54
C PHE A 119 -27.81 28.50 -1.91
N LEU A 120 -27.91 27.86 -0.75
CA LEU A 120 -29.17 27.72 -0.01
C LEU A 120 -29.71 29.08 0.46
N GLY A 121 -28.83 29.97 0.94
CA GLY A 121 -29.19 31.35 1.28
C GLY A 121 -29.72 32.13 0.07
N GLY A 122 -29.12 31.94 -1.11
CA GLY A 122 -29.59 32.53 -2.36
C GLY A 122 -30.99 32.04 -2.77
N ILE A 123 -31.26 30.74 -2.66
CA ILE A 123 -32.59 30.17 -2.95
C ILE A 123 -33.65 30.71 -1.98
N ALA A 124 -33.33 30.75 -0.69
CA ALA A 124 -34.24 31.28 0.33
C ALA A 124 -34.54 32.77 0.06
N GLY A 125 -33.51 33.56 -0.23
CA GLY A 125 -33.67 34.98 -0.59
C GLY A 125 -34.55 35.20 -1.81
N ALA A 126 -34.32 34.45 -2.90
CA ALA A 126 -35.12 34.52 -4.11
C ALA A 126 -36.60 34.15 -3.87
N SER A 127 -36.84 33.17 -3.00
CA SER A 127 -38.18 32.73 -2.63
C SER A 127 -38.93 33.83 -1.86
N VAL A 128 -38.28 34.49 -0.91
CA VAL A 128 -38.86 35.62 -0.16
C VAL A 128 -39.21 36.78 -1.09
N VAL A 129 -38.31 37.11 -2.03
CA VAL A 129 -38.57 38.17 -3.02
C VAL A 129 -39.76 37.84 -3.91
N GLN A 130 -39.87 36.59 -4.39
CA GLN A 130 -41.03 36.15 -5.18
C GLN A 130 -42.34 36.24 -4.39
N ILE A 131 -42.34 35.81 -3.12
CA ILE A 131 -43.51 35.92 -2.25
C ILE A 131 -43.92 37.39 -2.05
N ALA A 132 -42.95 38.28 -1.83
CA ALA A 132 -43.20 39.71 -1.69
C ALA A 132 -43.80 40.33 -2.97
N ILE A 133 -43.26 39.98 -4.14
CA ILE A 133 -43.79 40.43 -5.44
C ILE A 133 -45.23 39.93 -5.65
N GLN A 134 -45.51 38.66 -5.33
CA GLN A 134 -46.86 38.11 -5.47
C GLN A 134 -47.86 38.73 -4.49
N HIS A 135 -47.41 39.11 -3.28
CA HIS A 135 -48.24 39.79 -2.31
C HIS A 135 -48.58 41.21 -2.76
N ASP A 136 -47.62 41.95 -3.30
CA ASP A 136 -47.84 43.31 -3.79
C ASP A 136 -48.79 43.34 -5.01
N LYS A 137 -48.60 42.40 -5.94
CA LYS A 137 -49.50 42.24 -7.10
C LYS A 137 -50.96 42.00 -6.67
N ARG A 138 -51.19 41.13 -5.68
CA ARG A 138 -52.54 40.87 -5.13
C ARG A 138 -53.14 42.09 -4.44
N ARG A 139 -52.33 42.94 -3.82
CA ARG A 139 -52.81 44.17 -3.16
C ARG A 139 -53.31 45.18 -4.19
N ASN A 140 -52.63 45.30 -5.34
CA ASN A 140 -53.02 46.23 -6.41
C ASN A 140 -54.23 45.75 -7.21
N GLU A 141 -54.39 44.44 -7.44
CA GLU A 141 -55.58 43.90 -8.11
C GLU A 141 -56.86 44.04 -7.26
N GLY A 142 -56.73 44.16 -5.93
CA GLY A 142 -57.86 44.36 -5.02
C GLY A 142 -58.34 45.81 -4.88
N SER A 143 -57.55 46.79 -5.30
CA SER A 143 -57.90 48.22 -5.20
C SER A 143 -58.69 48.77 -6.38
N ASP A 144 -58.75 48.05 -7.51
CA ASP A 144 -59.47 48.47 -8.72
C ASP A 144 -60.99 48.15 -8.68
N PHE A 145 -61.49 47.58 -7.58
CA PHE A 145 -62.89 47.20 -7.38
C PHE A 145 -63.68 48.12 -6.42
N LEU A 146 -63.09 49.25 -5.99
CA LEU A 146 -63.73 50.28 -5.15
C LEU A 146 -63.71 51.64 -5.86
#